data_AF-A0A7V0L398-F1
#
_entry.id   AF-A0A7V0L398-F1
#
_cell.length_a   1.000
_cell.length_b   1.000
_cell.length_c   1.000
_cell.angle_alpha   90.00
_cell.angle_beta   90.00
_cell.angle_gamma   90.00
#
_symmetry.space_group_name_H-M   'P 1'
#
loop_
_entity.id
_entity.type
_entity.pdbx_description
1 polymer ?
#
loop_
_entity_poly.entity_id
_entity_poly.type
_entity_poly.pdbx_seq_one_letter_code
_entity_poly.pdbx_strand_id
1 'polypeptide(L)'
;MLEIGVRSLPLVVTVGIFTGAVSAWQAAYQFQGILPLSYVGPATSKVIFIELGPVLTALVLAGRVGASIAAELGSMKVTEQIDALETLAIDPIRFLAMPRIVAATTMMPILVIFADFIALFGAFLV
;
A
#
# COMPACT_ATOMS: atom_id res chain seq x y z
N MET A 1 -1.08 -10.40 -9.66
CA MET A 1 -2.16 -9.87 -8.79
C MET A 1 -2.15 -10.50 -7.40
N LEU A 2 -2.14 -11.83 -7.27
CA LEU A 2 -2.10 -12.54 -5.97
C LEU A 2 -0.93 -12.12 -5.07
N GLU A 3 0.29 -12.08 -5.60
CA GLU A 3 1.48 -11.73 -4.79
C GLU A 3 1.51 -10.26 -4.34
N ILE A 4 1.13 -9.36 -5.24
CA ILE A 4 1.15 -7.91 -5.00
C ILE A 4 -0.03 -7.50 -4.11
N GLY A 5 -1.20 -8.08 -4.35
CA GLY A 5 -2.44 -7.80 -3.63
C GLY A 5 -2.55 -8.56 -2.32
N VAL A 6 -2.88 -9.86 -2.43
CA VAL A 6 -3.28 -10.69 -1.28
C VAL A 6 -2.17 -10.82 -0.25
N ARG A 7 -0.92 -11.05 -0.69
CA ARG A 7 0.21 -11.15 0.25
C ARG A 7 0.56 -9.82 0.91
N SER A 8 0.05 -8.68 0.43
CA SER A 8 0.26 -7.37 1.07
C SER A 8 -0.80 -7.04 2.13
N LEU A 9 -1.92 -7.77 2.17
CA LEU A 9 -3.03 -7.49 3.08
C LEU A 9 -2.62 -7.43 4.56
N PRO A 10 -1.84 -8.37 5.14
CA PRO A 10 -1.49 -8.31 6.55
C PRO A 10 -0.75 -7.01 6.92
N LEU A 11 0.12 -6.55 6.03
CA LEU A 11 0.91 -5.35 6.18
C LEU A 11 0.04 -4.09 6.06
N VAL A 12 -0.87 -4.05 5.07
CA VAL A 12 -1.84 -2.95 4.93
C VAL A 12 -2.77 -2.86 6.14
N VAL A 13 -3.24 -4.00 6.66
CA VAL A 13 -4.09 -4.04 7.85
C VAL A 13 -3.36 -3.48 9.06
N THR A 14 -2.12 -3.94 9.29
CA THR A 14 -1.33 -3.51 10.45
C THR A 14 -1.07 -2.00 10.40
N VAL A 15 -0.58 -1.51 9.26
CA VAL A 15 -0.29 -0.08 9.09
C VAL A 15 -1.56 0.75 9.19
N GLY A 16 -2.63 0.35 8.51
CA GLY A 16 -3.91 1.06 8.51
C GLY A 16 -4.48 1.25 9.91
N ILE A 17 -4.56 0.17 10.71
CA ILE A 17 -5.11 0.25 12.08
C ILE A 17 -4.32 1.24 12.93
N PHE A 18 -3.00 1.13 12.94
CA PHE A 18 -2.16 2.00 13.78
C PHE A 18 -2.17 3.45 13.30
N THR A 19 -2.12 3.68 11.99
CA THR A 19 -2.26 5.03 11.43
C THR A 19 -3.57 5.66 11.86
N GLY A 20 -4.70 4.96 11.68
CA GLY A 20 -6.02 5.46 12.06
C GLY A 20 -6.13 5.80 13.54
N ALA A 21 -5.72 4.87 14.39
CA ALA A 21 -5.72 5.02 15.85
C ALA A 21 -4.89 6.24 16.31
N VAL A 22 -3.67 6.38 15.80
CA VAL A 22 -2.77 7.49 16.15
C VAL A 22 -3.33 8.81 15.65
N SER A 23 -3.88 8.85 14.43
CA SER A 23 -4.49 10.07 13.88
C SER A 23 -5.73 10.52 14.65
N ALA A 24 -6.58 9.59 15.10
CA ALA A 24 -7.74 9.92 15.94
C ALA A 24 -7.31 10.47 17.29
N TRP A 25 -6.36 9.80 17.95
CA TRP A 25 -5.81 10.23 19.23
C TRP A 25 -5.19 11.64 19.15
N GLN A 26 -4.39 11.89 18.11
CA GLN A 26 -3.74 13.17 17.91
C GLN A 26 -4.75 14.29 17.64
N ALA A 27 -5.78 14.03 16.84
CA ALA A 27 -6.85 14.99 16.57
C ALA A 27 -7.66 15.32 17.84
N ALA A 28 -8.00 14.31 18.65
CA ALA A 28 -8.67 14.51 19.92
C ALA A 28 -7.85 15.37 20.87
N TYR A 29 -6.55 15.08 21.02
CA TYR A 29 -5.64 15.88 21.84
C TYR A 29 -5.56 17.33 21.38
N GLN A 30 -5.46 17.57 20.05
CA GLN A 30 -5.35 18.91 19.50
C GLN A 30 -6.64 19.74 19.67
N PHE A 31 -7.81 19.10 19.72
CA PHE A 31 -9.09 19.79 19.88
C PHE A 31 -9.47 20.06 21.34
N GLN A 32 -8.83 19.40 22.30
CA GLN A 32 -9.09 19.63 23.73
C GLN A 32 -8.94 21.11 24.09
N GLY A 33 -10.02 21.71 24.57
CA GLY A 33 -10.06 23.12 25.00
C GLY A 33 -10.21 24.15 23.88
N ILE A 34 -10.22 23.74 22.60
CA ILE A 34 -10.36 24.65 21.45
C ILE A 34 -11.65 24.34 20.66
N LEU A 35 -11.90 23.07 20.33
CA LEU A 35 -13.04 22.64 19.53
C LEU A 35 -13.84 21.52 20.24
N PRO A 36 -15.14 21.36 19.94
CA PRO A 36 -15.90 20.20 20.37
C PRO A 36 -15.29 18.90 19.81
N LEU A 37 -15.18 17.86 20.65
CA LEU A 37 -14.63 16.55 20.27
C LEU A 37 -15.46 15.85 19.17
N SER A 38 -16.69 16.28 18.91
CA SER A 38 -17.50 15.80 17.78
C SER A 38 -16.86 16.06 16.41
N TYR A 39 -15.92 17.01 16.31
CA TYR A 39 -15.19 17.31 15.07
C TYR A 39 -14.04 16.33 14.78
N VAL A 40 -13.65 15.48 15.72
CA VAL A 40 -12.54 14.52 15.56
C VAL A 40 -12.81 13.57 14.38
N GLY A 41 -13.99 12.94 14.34
CA GLY A 41 -14.34 12.00 13.26
C GLY A 41 -14.23 12.61 11.85
N PRO A 42 -14.89 13.75 11.55
CA PRO A 42 -14.77 14.43 10.26
C PRO A 42 -13.34 14.89 9.94
N ALA A 43 -12.58 15.37 10.93
CA ALA A 43 -11.20 15.81 10.71
C ALA A 43 -10.28 14.64 10.38
N THR A 44 -10.31 13.57 11.17
CA THR A 44 -9.47 12.38 11.00
C THR A 44 -9.82 11.64 9.71
N SER A 45 -11.11 11.44 9.40
CA SER A 45 -11.53 10.77 8.16
C SER A 45 -11.07 11.53 6.91
N LYS A 46 -11.18 12.86 6.90
CA LYS A 46 -10.71 13.69 5.78
C LYS A 46 -9.21 13.55 5.53
N VAL A 47 -8.40 13.56 6.60
CA VAL A 47 -6.94 13.41 6.50
C VAL A 47 -6.56 12.01 6.03
N ILE A 48 -7.27 10.97 6.47
CA ILE A 48 -7.05 9.59 6.03
C ILE A 48 -7.28 9.47 4.51
N PHE A 49 -8.44 9.89 4.01
CA PHE A 49 -8.77 9.72 2.58
C PHE A 49 -7.92 10.54 1.62
N ILE A 50 -7.54 11.77 2.01
CA ILE A 50 -6.85 12.69 1.09
C ILE A 50 -5.34 12.45 1.09
N GLU A 51 -4.77 12.11 2.24
CA GLU A 51 -3.32 12.10 2.42
C GLU A 51 -2.82 10.75 2.94
N LEU A 52 -3.15 10.41 4.18
CA LEU A 52 -2.44 9.34 4.89
C LEU A 52 -2.68 7.96 4.26
N GLY A 53 -3.91 7.66 3.87
CA GLY A 53 -4.27 6.39 3.26
C GLY A 53 -3.52 6.12 1.95
N PRO A 54 -3.64 6.99 0.93
CA PRO A 54 -2.91 6.86 -0.31
C PRO A 54 -1.39 6.86 -0.12
N VAL A 55 -0.85 7.81 0.67
CA VAL A 55 0.60 8.00 0.81
C VAL A 55 1.25 6.84 1.56
N LEU A 56 0.69 6.43 2.71
CA LEU A 56 1.29 5.37 3.51
C LEU A 56 1.14 4.01 2.81
N THR A 57 -0.02 3.75 2.21
CA THR A 57 -0.21 2.50 1.46
C THR A 57 0.77 2.41 0.28
N ALA A 58 0.95 3.50 -0.47
CA ALA A 58 1.93 3.55 -1.56
C ALA A 58 3.36 3.32 -1.05
N LEU A 59 3.76 3.98 0.03
CA LEU A 59 5.11 3.89 0.59
C LEU A 59 5.44 2.47 1.02
N VAL A 60 4.56 1.82 1.79
CA VAL A 60 4.85 0.50 2.33
C VAL A 60 4.76 -0.57 1.22
N LEU A 61 3.82 -0.43 0.27
CA LEU A 61 3.77 -1.31 -0.90
C LEU A 61 5.00 -1.17 -1.79
N ALA A 62 5.47 0.06 -2.05
CA ALA A 62 6.67 0.29 -2.84
C ALA A 62 7.89 -0.42 -2.24
N GLY A 63 8.06 -0.34 -0.91
CA GLY A 63 9.13 -1.05 -0.21
C GLY A 63 9.03 -2.56 -0.35
N ARG A 64 7.89 -3.15 0.01
CA ARG A 64 7.70 -4.62 0.03
C ARG A 64 7.65 -5.22 -1.37
N VAL A 65 6.76 -4.70 -2.22
CA VAL A 65 6.51 -5.24 -3.56
C VAL A 65 7.67 -4.91 -4.48
N GLY A 66 8.21 -3.69 -4.41
CA GLY A 66 9.37 -3.29 -5.21
C GLY A 66 10.60 -4.15 -4.91
N ALA A 67 10.90 -4.38 -3.62
CA ALA A 67 11.99 -5.28 -3.22
C ALA A 67 11.76 -6.72 -3.70
N SER A 68 10.54 -7.24 -3.59
CA SER A 68 10.20 -8.58 -4.07
C SER A 68 10.41 -8.73 -5.57
N ILE A 69 9.93 -7.77 -6.38
CA ILE A 69 10.09 -7.79 -7.84
C ILE A 69 11.57 -7.68 -8.23
N ALA A 70 12.31 -6.79 -7.56
CA ALA A 70 13.73 -6.62 -7.80
C ALA A 70 14.53 -7.89 -7.45
N ALA A 71 14.21 -8.55 -6.34
CA ALA A 71 14.84 -9.80 -5.94
C ALA A 71 14.53 -10.95 -6.94
N GLU A 72 13.29 -11.05 -7.40
CA GLU A 72 12.87 -12.05 -8.39
C GLU A 72 13.59 -11.83 -9.73
N LEU A 73 13.59 -10.60 -10.26
CA LEU A 73 14.31 -10.26 -11.49
C LEU A 73 15.83 -10.45 -11.35
N GLY A 74 16.40 -10.07 -10.21
CA GLY A 74 17.83 -10.27 -9.93
C GLY A 74 18.20 -11.74 -9.95
N SER A 75 17.39 -12.59 -9.31
CA SER A 75 17.58 -14.05 -9.35
C SER A 75 17.47 -14.61 -10.77
N MET A 76 16.47 -14.17 -11.54
CA MET A 76 16.31 -14.59 -12.94
C MET A 76 17.48 -14.14 -13.82
N LYS A 77 18.09 -12.98 -13.53
CA LYS A 77 19.28 -12.52 -14.27
C LYS A 77 20.52 -13.33 -13.92
N VAL A 78 20.76 -13.60 -12.63
CA VAL A 78 21.94 -14.37 -12.18
C VAL A 78 21.88 -15.83 -12.62
N THR A 79 20.67 -16.38 -12.78
CA THR A 79 20.45 -17.75 -13.30
C THR A 79 20.30 -17.80 -14.81
N GLU A 80 20.62 -16.70 -15.52
CA GLU A 80 20.55 -16.56 -16.99
C GLU A 80 19.16 -16.84 -17.60
N GLN A 81 18.09 -16.87 -16.80
CA GLN A 81 16.73 -17.10 -17.30
C GLN A 81 16.25 -15.97 -18.22
N ILE A 82 16.70 -14.73 -17.98
CA ILE A 82 16.39 -13.59 -18.85
C ILE A 82 17.09 -13.74 -20.20
N ASP A 83 18.37 -14.13 -20.20
CA ASP A 83 19.14 -14.34 -21.41
C ASP A 83 18.58 -15.52 -22.22
N ALA A 84 18.11 -16.57 -21.54
CA ALA A 84 17.40 -17.67 -22.17
C ALA A 84 16.14 -17.21 -22.93
N LEU A 85 15.35 -16.29 -22.38
CA LEU A 85 14.17 -15.74 -23.09
C LEU A 85 14.57 -15.01 -24.37
N GLU A 86 15.66 -14.22 -24.33
CA GLU A 86 16.15 -13.50 -25.50
C GLU A 86 16.62 -14.48 -26.60
N THR A 87 17.32 -15.56 -26.24
CA THR A 87 17.72 -16.60 -27.22
C THR A 87 16.54 -17.33 -27.86
N LEU A 88 15.39 -17.37 -27.18
CA LEU A 88 14.14 -17.92 -27.69
C LEU A 88 13.34 -16.90 -28.52
N ALA A 89 13.90 -15.71 -28.80
CA ALA A 89 13.24 -14.60 -29.46
C ALA A 89 11.96 -14.11 -28.75
N ILE A 90 11.92 -14.24 -27.42
CA ILE A 90 10.84 -13.73 -26.57
C ILE A 90 11.32 -12.43 -25.92
N ASP A 91 10.54 -11.35 -26.07
CA ASP A 91 10.84 -10.07 -25.41
C ASP A 91 10.66 -10.17 -23.88
N PRO A 92 11.74 -10.09 -23.09
CA PRO A 92 11.66 -10.24 -21.64
C PRO A 92 10.94 -9.07 -20.96
N ILE A 93 10.91 -7.87 -21.56
CA ILE A 93 10.21 -6.71 -20.99
C ILE A 93 8.70 -6.96 -21.05
N ARG A 94 8.21 -7.35 -22.21
CA ARG A 94 6.78 -7.64 -22.40
C ARG A 94 6.34 -8.89 -21.64
N PHE A 95 7.21 -9.88 -21.47
CA PHE A 95 6.87 -11.12 -20.78
C PHE A 95 6.96 -11.01 -19.24
N LEU A 96 7.97 -10.33 -18.70
CA LEU A 96 8.21 -10.25 -17.26
C LEU A 96 7.76 -8.93 -16.63
N ALA A 97 8.11 -7.79 -17.23
CA ALA A 97 7.86 -6.48 -16.62
C ALA A 97 6.40 -6.04 -16.80
N MET A 98 5.85 -6.15 -18.01
CA MET A 98 4.51 -5.63 -18.33
C MET A 98 3.40 -6.22 -17.42
N PRO A 99 3.30 -7.54 -17.18
CA PRO A 99 2.27 -8.09 -16.30
C PRO A 99 2.40 -7.60 -14.86
N ARG A 100 3.64 -7.39 -14.38
CA ARG A 100 3.92 -6.90 -13.03
C ARG A 100 3.54 -5.44 -12.87
N ILE A 101 3.85 -4.59 -13.87
CA ILE A 101 3.45 -3.18 -13.89
C ILE A 101 1.92 -3.07 -13.86
N VAL A 102 1.23 -3.78 -14.77
CA VAL A 102 -0.24 -3.78 -14.80
C VAL A 102 -0.81 -4.23 -13.45
N ALA A 103 -0.30 -5.32 -12.88
CA ALA A 103 -0.74 -5.80 -11.58
C ALA A 103 -0.48 -4.79 -10.45
N ALA A 104 0.64 -4.08 -10.44
CA ALA A 104 0.94 -3.06 -9.45
C ALA A 104 0.02 -1.85 -9.59
N THR A 105 -0.15 -1.34 -10.81
CA THR A 105 -1.00 -0.18 -11.10
C THR A 105 -2.47 -0.45 -10.78
N THR A 106 -2.99 -1.64 -11.08
CA THR A 106 -4.39 -1.98 -10.77
C THR A 106 -4.62 -2.30 -9.30
N MET A 107 -3.67 -2.98 -8.65
CA MET A 107 -3.84 -3.36 -7.23
C MET A 107 -3.61 -2.21 -6.27
N MET A 108 -2.79 -1.22 -6.62
CA MET A 108 -2.52 -0.06 -5.76
C MET A 108 -3.80 0.69 -5.33
N PRO A 109 -4.68 1.16 -6.23
CA PRO A 109 -5.91 1.85 -5.80
C PRO A 109 -6.86 0.95 -5.00
N ILE A 110 -6.93 -0.34 -5.34
CA ILE A 110 -7.75 -1.32 -4.59
C ILE A 110 -7.25 -1.44 -3.15
N LEU A 111 -5.93 -1.53 -2.97
CA LEU A 111 -5.30 -1.62 -1.65
C LEU A 111 -5.42 -0.32 -0.87
N VAL A 112 -5.36 0.85 -1.52
CA VAL A 112 -5.61 2.15 -0.87
C VAL A 112 -7.02 2.22 -0.32
N ILE A 113 -8.03 1.89 -1.12
CA ILE A 113 -9.43 1.86 -0.67
C ILE A 113 -9.59 0.93 0.54
N PHE A 114 -8.99 -0.26 0.47
CA PHE A 114 -9.00 -1.20 1.59
C PHE A 114 -8.28 -0.64 2.83
N ALA A 115 -7.13 -0.01 2.65
CA ALA A 115 -6.37 0.62 3.74
C ALA A 115 -7.18 1.73 4.41
N ASP A 116 -7.89 2.56 3.66
CA ASP A 116 -8.74 3.63 4.17
C ASP A 116 -9.84 3.08 5.07
N PHE A 117 -10.52 2.01 4.64
CA PHE A 117 -11.53 1.35 5.48
C PHE A 117 -10.95 0.82 6.79
N ILE A 118 -9.78 0.19 6.74
CA ILE A 118 -9.13 -0.33 7.93
C ILE A 118 -8.63 0.80 8.84
N ALA A 119 -8.12 1.90 8.27
CA ALA A 119 -7.68 3.06 9.04
C ALA A 119 -8.85 3.77 9.72
N LEU A 120 -9.98 3.94 9.03
CA LEU A 120 -11.19 4.45 9.66
C LEU A 120 -11.69 3.54 10.79
N PHE A 121 -11.61 2.23 10.61
CA PHE A 121 -11.95 1.29 11.67
C PHE A 121 -11.01 1.43 12.88
N GLY A 122 -9.69 1.54 12.65
CA GLY A 122 -8.72 1.81 13.71
C GLY A 122 -8.96 3.14 14.42
N ALA A 123 -9.34 4.18 13.68
CA ALA A 123 -9.70 5.48 14.22
C ALA A 123 -11.00 5.45 15.05
N PHE A 124 -11.98 4.62 14.68
CA PHE A 124 -13.24 4.47 15.39
C PHE A 124 -13.09 3.74 16.73
N LEU A 125 -12.10 2.85 16.86
CA LEU A 125 -11.86 2.09 18.09
C LEU A 125 -11.21 2.92 19.21
N VAL A 126 -10.72 4.13 18.91
CA VAL A 126 -9.98 5.02 19.82
C VAL A 126 -10.80 6.28 20.09
#